data_AF-A0A1M2VXR1-F1
#
_entry.id   AF-A0A1M2VXR1-F1
#
_cell.length_a   1.000
_cell.length_b   1.000
_cell.length_c   1.000
_cell.angle_alpha   90.00
_cell.angle_beta   90.00
_cell.angle_gamma   90.00
#
_symmetry.space_group_name_H-M   'P 1'
#
loop_
_entity.id
_entity.type
_entity.pdbx_description
1 polymer ?
#
loop_
_entity_poly.entity_id
_entity_poly.type
_entity_poly.pdbx_seq_one_letter_code
_entity_poly.pdbx_strand_id
1 'polypeptide(L)'
;MVYVRSRKFCCCLPVRFGVFCEALIGLAIGGLFAVGGWIVVHDMMKGTLNPPLSGNERTAAWILSVVSTLIFLISLGGLVGSLWKILSLVGLYAGAITFATVLDIASGIYVVYQLFHGEGAADISKCEANAGTGVNKDFTSFACNASFKTARIVVVVIYALFWLFSIYGCHIAFEYVGQLREEKEGGDSEKRGGASSNVTIVNTPYPFAAAPNTMGPR
;
A
#
# COMPACT_ATOMS: atom_id res chain seq x y z
N MET A 1 -18.99 23.15 -21.41
CA MET A 1 -18.14 21.94 -21.41
C MET A 1 -16.84 22.28 -20.69
N VAL A 2 -16.82 22.07 -19.38
CA VAL A 2 -15.59 22.18 -18.58
C VAL A 2 -14.57 21.18 -19.12
N TYR A 3 -13.46 21.69 -19.66
CA TYR A 3 -12.35 20.88 -20.13
C TYR A 3 -11.49 20.51 -18.93
N VAL A 4 -11.79 19.38 -18.29
CA VAL A 4 -10.93 18.84 -17.23
C VAL A 4 -9.72 18.23 -17.92
N ARG A 5 -8.55 18.87 -17.77
CA ARG A 5 -7.30 18.37 -18.33
C ARG A 5 -6.99 17.03 -17.70
N SER A 6 -7.26 15.94 -18.43
CA SER A 6 -6.88 14.59 -18.04
C SER A 6 -5.36 14.55 -17.83
N ARG A 7 -4.92 14.53 -16.57
CA ARG A 7 -3.49 14.36 -16.24
C ARG A 7 -3.13 12.91 -16.54
N LYS A 8 -2.48 12.67 -17.67
CA LYS A 8 -1.94 11.36 -18.02
C LYS A 8 -0.61 11.17 -17.29
N PHE A 9 -0.55 10.22 -16.36
CA PHE A 9 0.71 9.76 -15.77
C PHE A 9 1.21 8.55 -16.56
N CYS A 10 2.50 8.58 -16.93
CA CYS A 10 3.25 7.52 -17.62
C CYS A 10 2.54 6.92 -18.87
N CYS A 11 2.68 7.63 -19.99
CA CYS A 11 2.46 7.21 -21.38
C CYS A 11 1.05 6.80 -21.86
N CYS A 12 0.10 6.33 -21.04
CA CYS A 12 -1.32 6.14 -21.42
C CYS A 12 -2.22 5.63 -20.28
N LEU A 13 -1.67 5.27 -19.11
CA LEU A 13 -2.45 4.62 -18.07
C LEU A 13 -3.25 5.67 -17.26
N PRO A 14 -4.59 5.60 -17.22
CA PRO A 14 -5.35 6.50 -16.38
C PRO A 14 -5.01 6.23 -14.91
N VAL A 15 -4.75 7.29 -14.14
CA VAL A 15 -4.55 7.28 -12.67
C VAL A 15 -5.62 6.42 -11.96
N ARG A 16 -6.83 6.40 -12.52
CA ARG A 16 -7.98 5.57 -12.09
C ARG A 16 -7.72 4.06 -12.12
N PHE A 17 -6.93 3.55 -13.07
CA PHE A 17 -6.61 2.13 -13.17
C PHE A 17 -5.62 1.70 -12.08
N GLY A 18 -4.69 2.58 -11.69
CA GLY A 18 -3.77 2.33 -10.59
C GLY A 18 -4.50 2.08 -9.27
N VAL A 19 -5.38 3.01 -8.87
CA VAL A 19 -6.20 2.88 -7.65
C VAL A 19 -7.10 1.65 -7.70
N PHE A 20 -7.65 1.32 -8.88
CA PHE A 20 -8.48 0.13 -9.05
C PHE A 20 -7.68 -1.16 -8.84
N CYS A 21 -6.50 -1.29 -9.46
CA CYS A 21 -5.63 -2.45 -9.28
C CYS A 21 -5.13 -2.58 -7.84
N GLU A 22 -4.75 -1.46 -7.22
CA GLU A 22 -4.31 -1.43 -5.82
C GLU A 22 -5.43 -1.85 -4.86
N ALA A 23 -6.66 -1.35 -5.07
CA ALA A 23 -7.82 -1.76 -4.28
C ALA A 23 -8.17 -3.24 -4.47
N LEU A 24 -8.01 -3.80 -5.68
CA LEU A 24 -8.21 -5.24 -5.93
C LEU A 24 -7.18 -6.10 -5.21
N ILE A 25 -5.91 -5.69 -5.25
CA ILE A 25 -4.84 -6.40 -4.54
C ILE A 25 -5.09 -6.30 -3.02
N GLY A 26 -5.44 -5.12 -2.52
CA GLY A 26 -5.80 -4.92 -1.11
C GLY A 26 -7.00 -5.76 -0.67
N LEU A 27 -8.01 -5.93 -1.53
CA LEU A 27 -9.17 -6.76 -1.28
C LEU A 27 -8.80 -8.25 -1.27
N ALA A 28 -7.99 -8.70 -2.22
CA ALA A 28 -7.55 -10.10 -2.28
C ALA A 28 -6.67 -10.45 -1.07
N ILE A 29 -5.66 -9.64 -0.78
CA ILE A 29 -4.74 -9.84 0.35
C ILE A 29 -5.50 -9.70 1.67
N GLY A 30 -6.20 -8.58 1.88
CA GLY A 30 -6.97 -8.32 3.10
C GLY A 30 -8.05 -9.37 3.35
N GLY A 31 -8.71 -9.84 2.28
CA GLY A 31 -9.70 -10.91 2.35
C GLY A 31 -9.11 -12.26 2.75
N LEU A 32 -7.97 -12.65 2.16
CA LEU A 32 -7.26 -13.87 2.54
C LEU A 32 -6.81 -13.84 4.01
N PHE A 33 -6.23 -12.72 4.46
CA PHE A 33 -5.82 -12.55 5.85
C PHE A 33 -7.00 -12.51 6.81
N ALA A 34 -8.13 -11.91 6.42
CA ALA A 34 -9.34 -11.92 7.24
C ALA A 34 -9.88 -13.34 7.41
N VAL A 35 -10.03 -14.10 6.32
CA VAL A 35 -10.51 -15.49 6.38
C VAL A 35 -9.56 -16.35 7.22
N GLY A 36 -8.25 -16.29 6.95
CA GLY A 36 -7.25 -17.02 7.72
C GLY A 36 -7.26 -16.66 9.20
N GLY A 37 -7.34 -15.37 9.53
CA GLY A 37 -7.42 -14.88 10.90
C GLY A 37 -8.67 -15.40 11.64
N TRP A 38 -9.83 -15.40 10.98
CA TRP A 38 -11.06 -15.92 11.59
C TRP A 38 -11.06 -17.44 11.74
N ILE A 39 -10.43 -18.19 10.83
CA ILE A 39 -10.22 -19.63 11.00
C ILE A 39 -9.38 -19.89 12.26
N VAL A 40 -8.28 -19.16 12.41
CA VAL A 40 -7.40 -19.28 13.58
C VAL A 40 -8.16 -18.93 14.88
N VAL A 41 -8.94 -17.84 14.89
CA VAL A 41 -9.77 -17.47 16.05
C VAL A 41 -10.82 -18.53 16.37
N HIS A 42 -11.43 -19.12 15.35
CA HIS A 42 -12.41 -20.19 15.52
C HIS A 42 -11.78 -21.45 16.10
N ASP A 43 -10.58 -21.83 15.64
CA ASP A 43 -9.85 -22.99 16.15
C ASP A 43 -9.32 -22.75 17.58
N MET A 44 -9.00 -21.50 17.92
CA MET A 44 -8.73 -21.12 19.32
C MET A 44 -9.95 -21.30 20.22
N MET A 45 -11.14 -20.90 19.77
CA MET A 45 -12.36 -21.06 20.57
C MET A 45 -12.74 -22.53 20.77
N LYS A 46 -12.40 -23.39 19.81
CA LYS A 46 -12.63 -24.85 19.89
C LYS A 46 -11.56 -25.61 20.68
N GLY A 47 -10.48 -24.95 21.08
CA GLY A 47 -9.38 -25.59 21.83
C GLY A 47 -8.59 -26.62 21.03
N THR A 48 -8.71 -26.61 19.69
CA THR A 48 -8.06 -27.57 18.77
C THR A 48 -6.66 -27.15 18.33
N LEU A 49 -6.17 -25.99 18.80
CA LEU A 49 -4.89 -25.42 18.38
C LEU A 49 -3.73 -26.03 19.17
N ASN A 50 -2.87 -26.80 18.50
CA ASN A 50 -1.64 -27.38 19.04
C ASN A 50 -0.43 -26.84 18.25
N PRO A 51 0.54 -26.15 18.89
CA PRO A 51 0.64 -25.81 20.32
C PRO A 51 -0.33 -24.70 20.78
N PRO A 52 -0.67 -24.64 22.08
CA PRO A 52 -1.50 -23.56 22.63
C PRO A 52 -0.78 -22.21 22.53
N LEU A 53 -1.45 -21.21 21.96
CA LEU A 53 -0.92 -19.86 21.87
C LEU A 53 -0.79 -19.22 23.25
N SER A 54 0.29 -18.48 23.46
CA SER A 54 0.47 -17.64 24.64
C SER A 54 -0.60 -16.53 24.70
N GLY A 55 -0.85 -15.98 25.89
CA GLY A 55 -1.87 -14.94 26.07
C GLY A 55 -1.68 -13.72 25.16
N ASN A 56 -0.43 -13.36 24.88
CA ASN A 56 -0.09 -12.25 23.99
C ASN A 56 -0.37 -12.58 22.52
N GLU A 57 -0.05 -13.80 22.09
CA GLU A 57 -0.32 -14.26 20.72
C GLU A 57 -1.82 -14.38 20.44
N ARG A 58 -2.60 -14.78 21.45
CA ARG A 58 -4.06 -14.83 21.35
C ARG A 58 -4.67 -13.45 21.11
N THR A 59 -4.22 -12.44 21.85
CA THR A 59 -4.67 -11.05 21.66
C THR A 59 -4.23 -10.52 20.29
N ALA A 60 -2.99 -10.80 19.88
CA ALA A 60 -2.47 -10.40 18.58
C ALA A 60 -3.30 -10.99 17.42
N ALA A 61 -3.68 -12.27 17.50
CA ALA A 61 -4.51 -12.91 16.49
C ALA A 61 -5.90 -12.28 16.39
N TRP A 62 -6.54 -11.94 17.51
CA TRP A 62 -7.81 -11.23 17.51
C TRP A 62 -7.70 -9.85 16.84
N ILE A 63 -6.68 -9.08 17.21
CA ILE A 63 -6.45 -7.75 16.64
C ILE A 63 -6.20 -7.87 15.14
N LEU A 64 -5.38 -8.84 14.71
CA LEU A 64 -5.06 -9.06 13.30
C LEU A 64 -6.32 -9.40 12.47
N SER A 65 -7.21 -10.24 13.00
CA SER A 65 -8.47 -10.59 12.33
C SER A 65 -9.42 -9.39 12.18
N VAL A 66 -9.46 -8.50 13.18
CA VAL A 66 -10.28 -7.28 13.12
C VAL A 66 -9.66 -6.24 12.19
N VAL A 67 -8.34 -6.06 12.22
CA VAL A 67 -7.66 -5.10 11.35
C VAL A 67 -7.74 -5.54 9.89
N SER A 68 -7.57 -6.82 9.60
CA SER A 68 -7.68 -7.36 8.24
C SER A 68 -9.10 -7.22 7.66
N THR A 69 -10.15 -7.41 8.46
CA THR A 69 -11.53 -7.13 8.00
C THR A 69 -11.76 -5.66 7.74
N LEU A 70 -11.24 -4.76 8.58
CA LEU A 70 -11.33 -3.31 8.33
C LEU A 70 -10.60 -2.92 7.04
N ILE A 71 -9.41 -3.46 6.78
CA ILE A 71 -8.67 -3.24 5.54
C ILE A 71 -9.45 -3.76 4.33
N PHE A 72 -10.09 -4.92 4.44
CA PHE A 72 -10.96 -5.46 3.40
C PHE A 72 -12.13 -4.52 3.09
N LEU A 73 -12.82 -4.01 4.12
CA LEU A 73 -13.93 -3.07 3.97
C LEU A 73 -13.48 -1.72 3.37
N ILE A 74 -12.34 -1.20 3.81
CA ILE A 74 -11.74 0.02 3.26
C ILE A 74 -11.36 -0.17 1.79
N SER A 75 -10.78 -1.32 1.44
CA SER A 75 -10.42 -1.65 0.05
C SER A 75 -11.66 -1.79 -0.84
N LEU A 76 -12.73 -2.38 -0.33
CA LEU A 76 -14.03 -2.43 -1.00
C LEU A 76 -14.59 -1.02 -1.21
N GLY A 77 -14.49 -0.16 -0.20
CA GLY A 77 -14.81 1.27 -0.30
C GLY A 77 -13.97 2.01 -1.35
N GLY A 78 -12.66 1.73 -1.42
CA GLY A 78 -11.78 2.29 -2.45
C GLY A 78 -12.17 1.86 -3.86
N LEU A 79 -12.48 0.57 -4.04
CA LEU A 79 -12.94 0.03 -5.32
C LEU A 79 -14.27 0.66 -5.76
N VAL A 80 -15.22 0.73 -4.85
CA VAL A 80 -16.52 1.36 -5.04
C VAL A 80 -16.38 2.86 -5.35
N GLY A 81 -15.55 3.58 -4.58
CA GLY A 81 -15.29 5.00 -4.77
C GLY A 81 -14.62 5.31 -6.10
N SER A 82 -13.75 4.40 -6.58
CA SER A 82 -13.11 4.50 -7.90
C SER A 82 -14.13 4.39 -9.04
N LEU A 83 -15.16 3.52 -8.90
CA LEU A 83 -16.19 3.29 -9.90
C LEU A 83 -17.26 4.41 -9.92
N TRP A 84 -17.75 4.81 -8.75
CA TRP A 84 -18.84 5.80 -8.64
C TRP A 84 -18.36 7.25 -8.48
N LYS A 85 -17.05 7.53 -8.53
CA LYS A 85 -16.47 8.88 -8.42
C LYS A 85 -16.92 9.63 -7.14
N ILE A 86 -17.09 8.90 -6.03
CA ILE A 86 -17.54 9.49 -4.76
C ILE A 86 -16.34 10.02 -4.00
N LEU A 87 -16.17 11.34 -4.00
CA LEU A 87 -15.02 12.04 -3.40
C LEU A 87 -14.79 11.68 -1.92
N SER A 88 -15.87 11.53 -1.14
CA SER A 88 -15.78 11.19 0.28
C SER A 88 -15.20 9.78 0.52
N LEU A 89 -15.65 8.78 -0.24
CA LEU A 89 -15.15 7.40 -0.12
C LEU A 89 -13.68 7.31 -0.56
N VAL A 90 -13.34 7.98 -1.66
CA VAL A 90 -11.96 8.00 -2.18
C VAL A 90 -11.03 8.73 -1.23
N GLY A 91 -11.49 9.84 -0.62
CA GLY A 91 -10.73 10.57 0.40
C GLY A 91 -10.48 9.76 1.66
N LEU A 92 -11.49 9.05 2.17
CA LEU A 92 -11.33 8.14 3.31
C LEU A 92 -10.35 7.01 2.98
N TYR A 93 -10.47 6.41 1.80
CA TYR A 93 -9.55 5.38 1.33
C TYR A 93 -8.11 5.90 1.24
N ALA A 94 -7.89 7.07 0.64
CA ALA A 94 -6.57 7.69 0.55
C ALA A 94 -5.96 7.99 1.93
N GLY A 95 -6.76 8.46 2.88
CA GLY A 95 -6.30 8.66 4.26
C GLY A 95 -5.94 7.34 4.95
N ALA A 96 -6.80 6.32 4.81
CA ALA A 96 -6.60 5.02 5.42
C ALA A 96 -5.38 4.27 4.87
N ILE A 97 -5.17 4.29 3.54
CA ILE A 97 -3.99 3.65 2.93
C ILE A 97 -2.70 4.38 3.29
N THR A 98 -2.74 5.71 3.44
CA THR A 98 -1.59 6.48 3.91
C THR A 98 -1.24 6.09 5.34
N PHE A 99 -2.23 6.02 6.23
CA PHE A 99 -2.03 5.61 7.61
C PHE A 99 -1.50 4.17 7.71
N ALA A 100 -2.09 3.25 6.95
CA ALA A 100 -1.64 1.87 6.88
C ALA A 100 -0.19 1.77 6.37
N THR A 101 0.17 2.55 5.34
CA THR A 101 1.53 2.60 4.80
C THR A 101 2.54 3.09 5.84
N VAL A 102 2.20 4.12 6.62
CA VAL A 102 3.07 4.62 7.70
C VAL A 102 3.28 3.58 8.79
N LEU A 103 2.21 2.88 9.19
CA LEU A 103 2.31 1.77 10.15
C LEU A 103 3.11 0.59 9.59
N ASP A 104 2.95 0.26 8.31
CA ASP A 104 3.71 -0.80 7.65
C ASP A 104 5.20 -0.47 7.61
N ILE A 105 5.57 0.77 7.28
CA ILE A 105 6.96 1.23 7.33
C ILE A 105 7.52 1.13 8.76
N ALA A 106 6.79 1.63 9.76
CA ALA A 106 7.24 1.58 11.16
C ALA A 106 7.43 0.14 11.65
N SER A 107 6.46 -0.74 11.37
CA SER A 107 6.52 -2.15 11.75
C SER A 107 7.61 -2.91 10.99
N GLY A 108 7.77 -2.67 9.69
CA GLY A 108 8.82 -3.29 8.90
C GLY A 108 10.22 -2.83 9.31
N ILE A 109 10.42 -1.54 9.68
CA ILE A 109 11.68 -1.08 10.30
C ILE A 109 11.95 -1.84 11.59
N TYR A 110 10.95 -2.02 12.45
CA TYR A 110 11.08 -2.78 13.70
C TYR A 110 11.45 -4.25 13.44
N VAL A 111 10.79 -4.89 12.46
CA VAL A 111 11.11 -6.27 12.06
C VAL A 111 12.52 -6.38 11.51
N VAL A 112 12.95 -5.46 10.64
CA VAL A 112 14.31 -5.42 10.11
C VAL A 112 15.32 -5.22 11.25
N TYR A 113 15.04 -4.32 12.19
CA TYR A 113 15.89 -4.12 13.37
C TYR A 113 16.03 -5.41 14.18
N GLN A 114 14.92 -6.09 14.49
CA GLN A 114 14.93 -7.40 15.16
C GLN A 114 15.63 -8.48 14.31
N LEU A 115 15.55 -8.42 13.00
CA LEU A 115 16.22 -9.39 12.15
C LEU A 115 17.75 -9.27 12.21
N PHE A 116 18.26 -8.05 12.40
CA PHE A 116 19.70 -7.77 12.54
C PHE A 116 20.21 -7.82 13.99
N HIS A 117 19.38 -7.50 14.98
CA HIS A 117 19.76 -7.41 16.41
C HIS A 117 19.10 -8.46 17.32
N GLY A 118 18.12 -9.21 16.81
CA GLY A 118 17.52 -10.34 17.51
C GLY A 118 18.51 -11.48 17.69
N GLU A 119 18.09 -12.52 18.39
CA GLU A 119 18.91 -13.66 18.82
C GLU A 119 19.40 -14.54 17.64
N GLY A 120 20.06 -13.97 16.63
CA GLY A 120 20.59 -14.71 15.50
C GLY A 120 21.53 -15.84 15.92
N ALA A 121 22.20 -15.72 17.07
CA ALA A 121 22.97 -16.81 17.67
C ALA A 121 22.08 -17.95 18.21
N ALA A 122 20.91 -17.66 18.78
CA ALA A 122 19.96 -18.67 19.25
C ALA A 122 19.21 -19.34 18.09
N ASP A 123 18.96 -18.63 16.99
CA ASP A 123 18.30 -19.21 15.82
C ASP A 123 19.28 -20.00 14.93
N ILE A 124 20.55 -19.59 14.86
CA ILE A 124 21.62 -20.41 14.24
C ILE A 124 21.85 -21.68 15.08
N SER A 125 21.86 -21.59 16.42
CA SER A 125 22.04 -22.78 17.26
C SER A 125 20.86 -23.75 17.19
N LYS A 126 19.63 -23.25 17.05
CA LYS A 126 18.44 -24.08 16.73
C LYS A 126 18.55 -24.71 15.34
N CYS A 127 19.09 -24.01 14.36
CA CYS A 127 19.33 -24.54 13.01
C CYS A 127 20.35 -25.68 13.03
N GLU A 128 21.45 -25.52 13.78
CA GLU A 128 22.46 -26.56 13.99
C GLU A 128 21.90 -27.77 14.76
N ALA A 129 21.04 -27.54 15.76
CA ALA A 129 20.39 -28.60 16.53
C ALA A 129 19.40 -29.42 15.69
N ASN A 130 18.75 -28.80 14.70
CA ASN A 130 17.75 -29.46 13.84
C ASN A 130 18.34 -30.17 12.60
N ALA A 131 19.62 -29.96 12.28
CA ALA A 131 20.25 -30.50 11.07
C ALA A 131 20.53 -32.02 11.12
N GLY A 132 20.26 -32.69 12.24
CA GLY A 132 20.39 -34.13 12.41
C GLY A 132 21.84 -34.62 12.63
N THR A 133 22.00 -35.79 13.24
CA THR A 133 23.28 -36.34 13.73
C THR A 133 24.19 -36.96 12.67
N GLY A 134 23.93 -36.74 11.37
CA GLY A 134 24.67 -37.35 10.26
C GLY A 134 25.44 -36.39 9.35
N VAL A 135 25.40 -35.08 9.60
CA VAL A 135 26.00 -34.05 8.74
C VAL A 135 27.22 -33.43 9.44
N ASN A 136 28.29 -33.14 8.68
CA ASN A 136 29.48 -32.45 9.19
C ASN A 136 29.09 -31.13 9.86
N LYS A 137 29.37 -30.99 11.16
CA LYS A 137 29.02 -29.82 11.97
C LYS A 137 29.57 -28.51 11.38
N ASP A 138 30.77 -28.55 10.79
CA ASP A 138 31.39 -27.38 10.14
C ASP A 138 30.63 -26.95 8.86
N PHE A 139 30.10 -27.91 8.11
CA PHE A 139 29.30 -27.62 6.92
C PHE A 139 27.90 -27.10 7.31
N THR A 140 27.29 -27.69 8.33
CA THR A 140 25.99 -27.27 8.87
C THR A 140 26.03 -25.84 9.42
N SER A 141 27.04 -25.51 10.21
CA SER A 141 27.19 -24.15 10.77
C SER A 141 27.41 -23.11 9.67
N PHE A 142 28.23 -23.43 8.67
CA PHE A 142 28.42 -22.58 7.48
C PHE A 142 27.12 -22.39 6.70
N ALA A 143 26.38 -23.47 6.42
CA ALA A 143 25.14 -23.43 5.67
C ALA A 143 24.03 -22.65 6.41
N CYS A 144 23.87 -22.84 7.72
CA CYS A 144 22.92 -22.07 8.53
C CYS A 144 23.30 -20.58 8.51
N ASN A 145 24.56 -20.23 8.76
CA ASN A 145 24.99 -18.82 8.80
C ASN A 145 24.86 -18.12 7.42
N ALA A 146 25.23 -18.81 6.33
CA ALA A 146 25.06 -18.30 4.97
C ALA A 146 23.59 -18.12 4.59
N SER A 147 22.72 -19.03 5.01
CA SER A 147 21.27 -18.95 4.76
C SER A 147 20.63 -17.79 5.51
N PHE A 148 20.95 -17.60 6.79
CA PHE A 148 20.46 -16.47 7.58
C PHE A 148 20.93 -15.12 7.01
N LYS A 149 22.20 -15.03 6.58
CA LYS A 149 22.73 -13.82 5.94
C LYS A 149 22.03 -13.51 4.62
N THR A 150 21.75 -14.53 3.81
CA THR A 150 21.04 -14.37 2.53
C THR A 150 19.58 -13.99 2.76
N ALA A 151 18.89 -14.66 3.68
CA ALA A 151 17.51 -14.38 4.03
C ALA A 151 17.32 -12.94 4.53
N ARG A 152 18.25 -12.42 5.36
CA ARG A 152 18.25 -11.02 5.80
C ARG A 152 18.24 -10.04 4.64
N ILE A 153 19.12 -10.23 3.66
CA ILE A 153 19.22 -9.36 2.49
C ILE A 153 17.93 -9.42 1.67
N VAL A 154 17.43 -10.64 1.41
CA VAL A 154 16.21 -10.85 0.61
C VAL A 154 15.00 -10.18 1.26
N VAL A 155 14.82 -10.34 2.57
CA VAL A 155 13.71 -9.72 3.32
C VAL A 155 13.78 -8.19 3.22
N VAL A 156 14.95 -7.59 3.42
CA VAL A 156 15.12 -6.12 3.31
C VAL A 156 14.77 -5.61 1.90
N VAL A 157 15.23 -6.31 0.86
CA VAL A 157 14.93 -5.92 -0.53
C VAL A 157 13.43 -6.00 -0.82
N ILE A 158 12.75 -7.05 -0.37
CA ILE A 158 11.31 -7.21 -0.55
C ILE A 158 10.54 -6.09 0.16
N TYR A 159 10.88 -5.77 1.42
CA TYR A 159 10.25 -4.66 2.15
C TYR A 159 10.48 -3.32 1.45
N ALA A 160 11.70 -3.05 0.98
CA ALA A 160 12.01 -1.81 0.28
C ALA A 160 11.17 -1.66 -1.01
N LEU A 161 11.04 -2.73 -1.80
CA LEU A 161 10.19 -2.73 -2.98
C LEU A 161 8.71 -2.51 -2.61
N PHE A 162 8.22 -3.20 -1.58
CA PHE A 162 6.85 -3.07 -1.11
C PHE A 162 6.55 -1.63 -0.70
N TRP A 163 7.41 -0.98 0.08
CA TRP A 163 7.27 0.42 0.48
C TRP A 163 7.29 1.38 -0.71
N LEU A 164 8.16 1.15 -1.70
CA LEU A 164 8.16 1.97 -2.93
C LEU A 164 6.82 1.88 -3.66
N PHE A 165 6.25 0.68 -3.78
CA PHE A 165 4.93 0.50 -4.37
C PHE A 165 3.83 1.18 -3.54
N SER A 166 3.84 1.04 -2.21
CA SER A 166 2.83 1.66 -1.33
C SER A 166 2.90 3.19 -1.34
N ILE A 167 4.10 3.78 -1.31
CA ILE A 167 4.28 5.23 -1.38
C ILE A 167 3.79 5.76 -2.74
N TYR A 168 4.10 5.02 -3.82
CA TYR A 168 3.61 5.37 -5.15
C TYR A 168 2.09 5.29 -5.25
N GLY A 169 1.47 4.25 -4.68
CA GLY A 169 0.01 4.11 -4.56
C GLY A 169 -0.63 5.28 -3.80
N CYS A 170 -0.05 5.67 -2.66
CA CYS A 170 -0.49 6.84 -1.90
C CYS A 170 -0.46 8.12 -2.76
N HIS A 171 0.62 8.36 -3.50
CA HIS A 171 0.73 9.52 -4.38
C HIS A 171 -0.40 9.55 -5.43
N ILE A 172 -0.65 8.42 -6.10
CA ILE A 172 -1.74 8.28 -7.07
C ILE A 172 -3.10 8.56 -6.43
N ALA A 173 -3.34 8.03 -5.23
CA ALA A 173 -4.60 8.21 -4.51
C ALA A 173 -4.86 9.69 -4.19
N PHE A 174 -3.84 10.43 -3.73
CA PHE A 174 -3.97 11.86 -3.45
C PHE A 174 -4.21 12.70 -4.72
N GLU A 175 -3.51 12.40 -5.81
CA GLU A 175 -3.76 13.07 -7.08
C GLU A 175 -5.19 12.81 -7.58
N TYR A 176 -5.71 11.60 -7.40
CA TYR A 176 -7.07 11.27 -7.79
C TYR A 176 -8.12 12.02 -6.97
N VAL A 177 -7.91 12.16 -5.66
CA VAL A 177 -8.76 13.01 -4.80
C VAL A 177 -8.72 14.46 -5.27
N GLY A 178 -7.54 14.97 -5.63
CA GLY A 178 -7.37 16.31 -6.20
C GLY A 178 -8.18 16.51 -7.49
N GLN A 179 -8.08 15.56 -8.43
CA GLN A 179 -8.84 15.60 -9.69
C GLN A 179 -10.36 15.57 -9.46
N LEU A 180 -10.84 14.71 -8.55
CA LEU A 180 -12.27 14.67 -8.20
C LEU A 180 -12.76 15.97 -7.57
N ARG A 181 -11.90 16.64 -6.77
CA ARG A 181 -12.23 17.94 -6.17
C ARG A 181 -12.34 19.03 -7.24
N GLU A 182 -11.39 19.06 -8.18
CA GLU A 182 -11.43 19.96 -9.33
C GLU A 182 -12.67 19.71 -10.22
N GLU A 183 -13.02 18.44 -10.49
CA GLU A 183 -14.24 18.05 -11.23
C GLU A 183 -15.53 18.53 -10.52
N LYS A 184 -15.58 18.41 -9.18
CA LYS A 184 -16.73 18.85 -8.37
C LYS A 184 -16.87 20.37 -8.33
N GLU A 185 -15.77 21.09 -8.09
CA GLU A 185 -15.76 22.55 -8.02
C GLU A 185 -16.06 23.20 -9.39
N GLY A 186 -15.55 22.62 -10.49
CA GLY A 186 -15.88 23.05 -11.85
C GLY A 186 -17.35 22.81 -12.21
N GLY A 187 -17.92 21.68 -11.78
CA GLY A 187 -19.34 21.36 -11.98
C GLY A 187 -20.28 22.26 -11.17
N ASP A 188 -19.93 22.59 -9.93
CA ASP A 188 -20.72 23.49 -9.09
C ASP A 188 -20.64 24.94 -9.59
N SER A 189 -19.50 25.34 -10.16
CA SER A 189 -19.32 26.65 -10.81
C SER A 189 -20.13 26.77 -12.12
N GLU A 190 -20.23 25.71 -12.93
CA GLU A 190 -21.09 25.70 -14.13
C GLU A 190 -22.58 25.80 -13.74
N LYS A 191 -23.00 25.13 -12.65
CA LYS A 191 -24.37 25.24 -12.11
C LYS A 191 -24.69 26.62 -11.53
N ARG A 192 -23.72 27.30 -10.91
CA ARG A 192 -23.87 28.70 -10.45
C ARG A 192 -23.75 29.73 -11.58
N GLY A 193 -23.02 29.41 -12.65
CA GLY A 193 -22.72 30.28 -13.79
C GLY A 193 -23.83 30.39 -14.85
N GLY A 194 -25.01 29.80 -14.63
CA GLY A 194 -26.22 30.13 -15.39
C GLY A 194 -26.64 31.60 -15.30
N ALA A 195 -25.98 32.39 -14.44
CA ALA A 195 -25.94 33.84 -14.50
C ALA A 195 -24.49 34.31 -14.73
N SER A 196 -24.12 34.49 -16.00
CA SER A 196 -23.03 35.32 -16.53
C SER A 196 -21.67 35.29 -15.81
N SER A 197 -20.64 34.76 -16.47
CA SER A 197 -19.35 35.47 -16.59
C SER A 197 -18.45 34.83 -17.64
N ASN A 198 -18.04 35.66 -18.62
CA ASN A 198 -16.84 35.48 -19.43
C ASN A 198 -15.65 35.19 -18.50
N VAL A 199 -15.22 33.93 -18.42
CA VAL A 199 -13.96 33.58 -17.74
C VAL A 199 -12.85 33.63 -18.78
N THR A 200 -12.05 34.68 -18.70
CA THR A 200 -10.80 34.86 -19.46
C THR A 200 -9.86 33.69 -19.15
N ILE A 201 -9.47 32.96 -20.19
CA ILE A 201 -8.51 31.85 -20.11
C ILE A 201 -7.14 32.44 -19.74
N VAL A 202 -6.77 32.40 -18.46
CA VAL A 202 -5.38 32.63 -18.06
C VAL A 202 -4.61 31.34 -18.32
N ASN A 203 -4.10 31.23 -19.55
CA ASN A 203 -3.10 30.23 -19.89
C ASN A 203 -1.79 30.64 -19.22
N THR A 204 -1.55 30.24 -17.96
CA THR A 204 -0.25 30.45 -17.33
C THR A 204 0.79 29.62 -18.07
N PRO A 205 1.76 30.23 -18.78
CA PRO A 205 2.79 29.49 -19.48
C PRO A 205 3.70 28.83 -18.44
N TYR A 206 3.88 27.52 -18.53
CA TYR A 206 5.01 26.86 -17.87
C TYR A 206 6.31 27.46 -18.44
N PRO A 207 7.32 27.78 -17.62
CA PRO A 207 8.53 28.48 -18.06
C PRO A 207 9.48 27.64 -18.94
N PHE A 208 9.08 26.45 -19.40
CA PHE A 208 9.94 25.55 -20.19
C PHE A 208 9.53 25.38 -21.67
N ALA A 209 8.57 26.17 -22.16
CA ALA A 209 8.17 26.16 -23.58
C ALA A 209 8.50 27.48 -24.27
N ALA A 210 9.77 27.90 -24.21
CA ALA A 210 10.29 28.93 -25.10
C ALA A 210 10.69 28.27 -26.43
N ALA A 211 9.77 28.23 -27.39
CA ALA A 211 10.13 28.06 -28.80
C ALA A 211 10.17 29.46 -29.45
N PRO A 212 11.27 29.84 -30.13
CA PRO A 212 11.42 31.17 -30.69
C PRO A 212 10.77 31.24 -32.06
N ASN A 213 9.62 31.90 -32.16
CA ASN A 213 9.03 32.23 -33.46
C ASN A 213 8.97 33.75 -33.61
N THR A 214 10.06 34.32 -34.10
CA THR A 214 10.10 35.67 -34.67
C THR A 214 9.58 35.62 -36.10
N MET A 215 8.36 36.10 -36.35
CA MET A 215 7.99 36.64 -37.66
C MET A 215 7.20 37.93 -37.43
N GLY A 216 7.88 39.06 -37.63
CA GLY A 216 7.25 40.37 -37.78
C GLY A 216 6.88 40.61 -39.25
N PRO A 217 5.81 41.36 -39.54
CA PRO A 217 5.46 41.74 -40.91
C PRO A 217 6.32 42.93 -41.37
N ARG A 218 6.78 42.85 -42.62
CA ARG A 218 7.16 44.01 -43.45
C ARG A 218 6.09 44.17 -44.52
#